data_AF-A0A2E1TIA4-F1
#
_entry.id   AF-A0A2E1TIA4-F1
#
_cell.length_a   1.000
_cell.length_b   1.000
_cell.length_c   1.000
_cell.angle_alpha   90.00
_cell.angle_beta   90.00
_cell.angle_gamma   90.00
#
_symmetry.space_group_name_H-M   'P 1'
#
loop_
_entity.id
_entity.type
_entity.pdbx_description
1 polymer ?
#
loop_
_entity_poly.entity_id
_entity_poly.type
_entity_poly.pdbx_seq_one_letter_code
_entity_poly.pdbx_strand_id
1 'polypeptide(L)' 'VKDGLEIKSGATLQLRSGGHHLMFIELKTPIIEGDTHEITLYFRKSGALNIPFKVWEPIGSKKAHPEHHH' A
#
# COMPACT_ATOMS: atom_id res chain seq x y z
N VAL A 1 7.23 -8.89 -16.54
CA VAL A 1 7.24 -7.94 -15.41
C VAL A 1 8.70 -7.82 -14.98
N LYS A 2 9.38 -6.75 -15.40
CA LYS A 2 10.64 -6.38 -14.77
C LYS A 2 10.27 -5.84 -13.38
N ASP A 3 11.01 -6.23 -12.34
CA ASP A 3 10.82 -5.75 -10.96
C ASP A 3 9.55 -6.24 -10.23
N GLY A 4 9.01 -7.41 -10.61
CA GLY A 4 7.90 -8.05 -9.90
C GLY A 4 8.34 -8.92 -8.71
N LEU A 5 7.42 -9.20 -7.78
CA LEU A 5 7.63 -10.13 -6.67
C LEU A 5 7.23 -11.56 -7.06
N GLU A 6 8.05 -12.56 -6.71
CA GLU A 6 7.70 -13.97 -6.91
C GLU A 6 6.66 -14.43 -5.89
N ILE A 7 5.62 -15.11 -6.38
CA ILE A 7 4.65 -15.84 -5.55
C ILE A 7 4.78 -17.31 -5.91
N LYS A 8 5.34 -18.11 -4.99
CA LYS A 8 5.51 -19.56 -5.19
C LYS A 8 4.15 -20.26 -5.16
N SER A 9 4.05 -21.42 -5.82
CA SER A 9 2.83 -22.22 -5.83
C SER A 9 2.42 -22.60 -4.40
N GLY A 10 1.15 -22.39 -4.05
CA GLY A 10 0.63 -22.66 -2.71
C GLY A 10 1.11 -21.69 -1.62
N ALA A 11 1.90 -20.67 -1.96
CA ALA A 11 2.38 -19.67 -1.01
C ALA A 11 1.54 -18.38 -1.06
N THR A 12 1.50 -17.67 0.06
CA THR A 12 0.90 -16.34 0.17
C THR A 12 1.99 -15.31 0.39
N LEU A 13 2.07 -14.32 -0.50
CA LEU A 13 2.91 -13.14 -0.30
C LEU A 13 2.10 -12.05 0.41
N GLN A 14 2.57 -11.62 1.58
CA GLN A 14 1.92 -10.56 2.35
C GLN A 14 2.58 -9.22 2.08
N LEU A 15 1.75 -8.20 1.84
CA LEU A 15 2.18 -6.81 1.77
C LEU A 15 1.82 -6.12 3.08
N ARG A 16 2.81 -5.61 3.82
CA ARG A 16 2.65 -5.00 5.14
C ARG A 16 3.75 -4.01 5.46
N SER A 17 3.46 -3.09 6.36
CA SER A 17 4.49 -2.24 6.97
C SER A 17 5.59 -3.09 7.63
N GLY A 18 6.85 -2.69 7.43
CA GLY A 18 8.03 -3.43 7.88
C GLY A 18 8.37 -4.70 7.08
N GLY A 19 7.70 -4.95 5.95
CA GLY A 19 7.99 -6.05 5.04
C GLY A 19 7.87 -5.63 3.58
N HIS A 20 7.45 -6.55 2.71
CA HIS A 20 7.12 -6.20 1.32
C HIS A 20 5.96 -5.20 1.31
N HIS A 21 6.06 -4.14 0.51
CA HIS A 21 5.03 -3.13 0.38
C HIS A 21 5.06 -2.53 -1.02
N LEU A 22 3.95 -1.94 -1.44
CA LEU A 22 3.88 -1.17 -2.67
C LEU A 22 4.34 0.26 -2.37
N MET A 23 5.18 0.81 -3.24
CA MET A 23 5.58 2.19 -3.19
C MET A 23 4.97 2.93 -4.37
N PHE A 24 4.10 3.89 -4.09
CA PHE A 24 3.60 4.80 -5.10
C PHE A 24 4.57 5.96 -5.25
N ILE A 25 5.09 6.17 -6.46
CA ILE A 25 6.03 7.24 -6.80
C ILE A 25 5.38 8.22 -7.78
N GLU A 26 5.83 9.47 -7.75
CA GLU A 26 5.38 10.52 -8.70
C GLU A 26 3.85 10.66 -8.78
N LEU A 27 3.21 10.75 -7.62
CA LEU A 27 1.76 10.88 -7.52
C LEU A 27 1.27 12.18 -8.17
N LYS A 28 0.26 12.06 -9.04
CA LYS A 28 -0.40 13.19 -9.71
C LYS A 28 -1.42 13.90 -8.82
N THR A 29 -1.90 13.21 -7.79
CA THR A 29 -2.90 13.69 -6.85
C THR A 29 -2.40 13.47 -5.43
N PRO A 30 -2.78 14.33 -4.47
CA PRO A 30 -2.47 14.09 -3.06
C PRO A 30 -3.11 12.79 -2.57
N ILE A 31 -2.46 12.15 -1.59
CA ILE A 31 -3.04 11.05 -0.83
C ILE A 31 -3.88 11.65 0.29
N ILE A 32 -5.19 11.46 0.27
CA ILE A 32 -6.13 11.99 1.26
C ILE A 32 -6.76 10.82 2.04
N GLU A 33 -6.79 10.93 3.36
CA GLU A 33 -7.42 9.92 4.20
C GLU A 33 -8.90 9.71 3.83
N GLY A 34 -9.33 8.45 3.77
CA GLY A 34 -10.70 8.09 3.41
C GLY A 34 -10.92 7.89 1.92
N ASP A 35 -10.03 8.41 1.06
CA ASP A 35 -10.11 8.18 -0.37
C ASP A 35 -9.92 6.71 -0.72
N THR A 36 -10.49 6.31 -1.87
CA THR A 36 -10.28 5.00 -2.46
C THR A 36 -9.87 5.17 -3.92
N HIS A 37 -8.72 4.61 -4.27
CA HIS A 37 -8.20 4.61 -5.63
C HIS A 37 -8.27 3.21 -6.22
N GLU A 38 -8.73 3.07 -7.46
CA GLU A 38 -8.62 1.79 -8.16
C GLU A 38 -7.17 1.58 -8.63
N ILE A 39 -6.58 0.44 -8.29
CA ILE A 39 -5.25 0.04 -8.76
C ILE A 39 -5.33 -1.29 -9.50
N THR A 40 -4.42 -1.48 -10.45
CA THR A 40 -4.30 -2.72 -11.22
C THR A 40 -3.04 -3.48 -10.83
N LEU A 41 -3.20 -4.72 -10.37
CA LEU A 41 -2.11 -5.66 -10.16
C LEU A 41 -1.95 -6.55 -11.39
N TYR A 42 -0.74 -6.59 -11.95
CA TYR A 42 -0.44 -7.42 -13.12
C TYR A 42 0.24 -8.72 -12.70
N PHE A 43 -0.48 -9.84 -12.82
CA PHE A 43 0.05 -11.18 -12.62
C PHE A 43 0.48 -11.78 -13.95
N ARG A 44 1.74 -12.21 -14.04
CA ARG A 44 2.27 -12.80 -15.28
C ARG A 44 1.45 -13.99 -15.80
N LYS A 45 0.87 -14.80 -14.90
CA LYS A 45 0.10 -16.00 -15.26
C LYS A 45 -1.41 -15.78 -15.29
N SER A 46 -1.93 -14.83 -14.52
CA SER A 46 -3.38 -14.64 -14.31
C SER A 46 -3.93 -13.35 -14.93
N GLY A 47 -3.07 -12.50 -15.49
CA GLY A 47 -3.47 -11.24 -16.10
C GLY A 47 -3.60 -10.10 -15.09
N ALA A 48 -4.37 -9.08 -15.48
CA ALA A 48 -4.62 -7.89 -14.67
C ALA A 48 -5.76 -8.12 -13.68
N LEU A 49 -5.60 -7.62 -12.46
CA LEU A 49 -6.60 -7.63 -11.42
C LEU A 49 -6.79 -6.21 -10.88
N ASN A 50 -8.00 -5.67 -11.02
CA ASN A 50 -8.33 -4.36 -10.45
C ASN A 50 -8.81 -4.54 -9.02
N ILE A 51 -8.25 -3.76 -8.10
CA ILE A 51 -8.63 -3.76 -6.69
C ILE A 51 -8.80 -2.33 -6.18
N PRO A 52 -9.75 -2.09 -5.27
CA PRO A 52 -9.84 -0.82 -4.56
C PRO A 52 -8.71 -0.71 -3.53
N PHE A 53 -7.98 0.39 -3.56
CA PHE A 53 -6.94 0.75 -2.61
C PHE A 53 -7.43 1.93 -1.76
N LYS A 54 -7.85 1.62 -0.54
CA LYS A 54 -8.33 2.62 0.42
C LYS A 54 -7.15 3.26 1.17
N VAL A 55 -7.18 4.58 1.27
CA VAL A 55 -6.24 5.36 2.07
C VAL A 55 -6.74 5.42 3.50
N TRP A 56 -5.88 4.99 4.43
CA TRP A 56 -6.12 5.00 5.86
C TRP A 56 -5.15 5.97 6.54
N GLU A 57 -5.40 6.27 7.81
CA GLU A 57 -4.46 7.02 8.65
C GLU A 57 -3.06 6.36 8.61
N PRO A 58 -1.97 7.15 8.69
CA PRO A 58 -0.62 6.62 8.69
C PRO A 58 -0.41 5.56 9.80
N ILE A 59 0.05 4.36 9.40
CA ILE A 59 0.35 3.29 10.35
C ILE A 59 1.60 3.69 11.15
N GLY A 60 1.42 4.06 12.42
CA GLY A 60 2.50 4.45 13.33
C GLY A 60 2.41 5.86 13.88
N SER A 61 1.49 6.70 13.40
CA SER A 61 1.19 7.98 14.05
C SER A 61 0.30 7.74 15.28
N LYS A 62 0.90 7.30 16.39
CA LYS A 62 0.36 7.69 17.69
C LYS A 62 0.37 9.22 17.69
N LYS A 63 -0.80 9.86 17.81
CA LYS A 63 -0.89 11.30 18.04
C LYS A 63 0.02 11.63 19.22
N ALA A 64 1.16 12.28 18.96
CA ALA A 64 1.94 12.89 20.02
C ALA A 64 1.11 14.08 20.52
N HIS A 65 0.47 13.93 21.68
CA HIS A 65 -0.02 15.06 22.45
C HIS A 65 1.20 15.92 22.83
N PRO A 66 1.26 17.22 22.48
CA PRO A 66 2.16 18.13 23.16
C PRO A 66 1.47 18.56 24.46
N GLU A 67 1.73 17.84 25.56
CA GLU A 67 1.43 18.38 26.88
C GLU A 67 2.54 19.36 27.27
N HIS A 68 2.29 20.65 27.04
CA HIS A 68 3.05 21.73 27.65
C HIS A 68 2.62 21.84 29.11
N HIS A 69 3.45 21.36 30.04
CA HIS A 69 3.39 21.77 31.44
C HIS A 69 4.43 22.86 31.69
N HIS A 70 3.94 24.01 32.15
CA HIS A 70 4.71 25.05 32.83
C HIS A 70 5.05 24.60 34.26
#